data_AF-A0AAE3CFM3-F1
#
_entry.id   AF-A0AAE3CFM3-F1
#
_cell.length_a   1.000
_cell.length_b   1.000
_cell.length_c   1.000
_cell.angle_alpha   90.00
_cell.angle_beta   90.00
_cell.angle_gamma   90.00
#
_symmetry.space_group_name_H-M   'P 1'
#
loop_
_entity.id
_entity.type
_entity.pdbx_description
1 polymer ?
#
loop_
_entity_poly.entity_id
_entity_poly.type
_entity_poly.pdbx_seq_one_letter_code
_entity_poly.pdbx_strand_id
1 'polypeptide(L)'
;MRGFWSLLRFKRRVEERGVIAWDCNEKSLDGFNPEIGWVRVDLRRLFHIHRVYELKRRRLQSKASRKPSLRRVLEKYSRRER
;
A
#
# COMPACT_ATOMS: atom_id res chain seq x y z
N MET A 1 -40.32 -9.23 3.79
CA MET A 1 -39.63 -10.50 4.14
C MET A 1 -38.26 -10.15 4.71
N ARG A 2 -37.97 -10.57 5.96
CA ARG A 2 -36.70 -10.28 6.65
C ARG A 2 -35.62 -11.26 6.16
N GLY A 3 -34.57 -10.77 5.52
CA GLY A 3 -33.41 -11.57 5.13
C GLY A 3 -32.48 -11.79 6.31
N PHE A 4 -32.37 -13.03 6.76
CA PHE A 4 -31.48 -13.47 7.83
C PHE A 4 -30.08 -13.73 7.23
N TRP A 5 -29.09 -12.90 7.55
CA TRP A 5 -27.71 -13.14 7.14
C TRP A 5 -27.03 -14.04 8.16
N SER A 6 -26.79 -15.31 7.81
CA SER A 6 -25.94 -16.21 8.59
C SER A 6 -24.47 -15.94 8.28
N LEU A 7 -23.74 -15.36 9.24
CA LEU A 7 -22.29 -15.24 9.18
C LEU A 7 -21.66 -16.59 9.53
N LEU A 8 -21.33 -17.40 8.52
CA LEU A 8 -20.53 -18.61 8.69
C LEU A 8 -19.04 -18.22 8.81
N ARG A 9 -18.51 -18.25 10.05
CA ARG A 9 -17.09 -17.99 10.30
C ARG A 9 -16.29 -19.27 10.05
N PHE A 10 -15.83 -19.46 8.81
CA PHE A 10 -15.00 -20.59 8.42
C PHE A 10 -13.59 -20.43 9.03
N LYS A 11 -13.33 -21.04 10.19
CA LYS A 11 -11.96 -21.21 10.71
C LYS A 11 -11.32 -22.43 10.05
N ARG A 12 -10.68 -22.22 8.90
CA ARG A 12 -9.81 -23.23 8.30
C ARG A 12 -8.60 -23.42 9.20
N ARG A 13 -8.38 -24.62 9.73
CA ARG A 13 -7.09 -24.99 10.33
C ARG A 13 -6.12 -25.13 9.16
N VAL A 14 -5.23 -24.15 9.00
CA VAL A 14 -4.08 -24.27 8.09
C VAL A 14 -3.01 -25.00 8.88
N GLU A 15 -2.49 -26.11 8.37
CA GLU A 15 -1.32 -26.74 8.98
C GLU A 15 -0.18 -25.71 8.99
N GLU A 16 0.41 -25.45 10.17
CA GLU A 16 1.31 -24.31 10.40
C GLU A 16 2.70 -24.48 9.75
N ARG A 17 2.98 -25.64 9.16
CA ARG A 17 4.26 -25.92 8.50
C ARG A 17 4.36 -25.10 7.20
N GLY A 18 5.32 -24.19 7.16
CA GLY A 18 5.59 -23.33 6.00
C GLY A 18 4.74 -22.05 5.91
N VAL A 19 3.90 -21.73 6.90
CA VAL A 19 3.16 -20.45 6.92
C VAL A 19 4.07 -19.33 7.42
N ILE A 20 4.18 -18.23 6.66
CA ILE A 20 4.90 -17.02 7.07
C ILE A 20 3.87 -15.98 7.51
N ALA A 21 3.98 -15.51 8.75
CA ALA A 21 3.23 -14.36 9.23
C ALA A 21 3.88 -13.09 8.65
N TRP A 22 3.12 -12.29 7.91
CA TRP A 22 3.60 -11.04 7.33
C TRP A 22 2.99 -9.85 8.06
N ASP A 23 3.84 -8.91 8.49
CA ASP A 23 3.49 -7.58 8.95
C ASP A 23 4.03 -6.54 7.97
N CYS A 24 3.20 -5.57 7.60
CA CYS A 24 3.56 -4.56 6.61
C CYS A 24 3.28 -3.16 7.16
N ASN A 25 4.34 -2.36 7.21
CA ASN A 25 4.32 -0.96 7.60
C ASN A 25 4.75 -0.06 6.44
N GLU A 26 4.68 1.26 6.64
CA GLU A 26 5.10 2.24 5.62
C GLU A 26 6.58 2.09 5.21
N LYS A 27 7.42 1.59 6.12
CA LYS A 27 8.89 1.53 5.96
C LYS A 27 9.49 0.14 6.15
N SER A 28 8.69 -0.87 6.47
CA SER A 28 9.15 -2.25 6.60
C SER A 28 8.11 -3.23 6.13
N LEU A 29 8.58 -4.36 5.59
CA LEU A 29 7.79 -5.56 5.40
C LEU A 29 8.53 -6.68 6.11
N ASP A 30 7.92 -7.18 7.18
CA ASP A 30 8.52 -8.12 8.11
C ASP A 30 7.75 -9.43 8.06
N GLY A 31 8.44 -10.52 7.77
CA GLY A 31 7.94 -11.88 7.77
C GLY A 31 8.51 -12.66 8.95
N PHE A 32 7.71 -13.50 9.58
CA PHE A 32 8.19 -14.46 10.59
C PHE A 32 7.65 -15.85 10.33
N ASN A 33 8.55 -16.84 10.41
CA ASN A 33 8.21 -18.25 10.42
C ASN A 33 9.09 -18.99 11.45
N PRO A 34 8.55 -19.92 12.24
CA PRO A 34 9.32 -20.62 13.28
C PRO A 34 10.52 -21.43 12.77
N GLU A 35 10.49 -21.90 11.51
CA GLU A 35 11.55 -22.70 10.88
C GLU A 35 12.57 -21.82 10.13
N ILE A 36 12.13 -20.74 9.49
CA ILE A 36 12.97 -19.86 8.64
C ILE A 36 13.52 -18.66 9.44
N GLY A 37 12.84 -18.25 10.51
CA GLY A 37 13.15 -17.05 11.29
C GLY A 37 12.54 -15.77 10.72
N TRP A 38 13.21 -14.64 10.97
CA TRP A 38 12.76 -13.31 10.53
C TRP A 38 13.23 -12.98 9.11
N VAL A 39 12.30 -12.61 8.25
CA VAL A 39 12.55 -12.01 6.93
C VAL A 39 12.25 -10.52 7.05
N ARG A 40 13.23 -9.64 6.87
CA ARG A 40 13.01 -8.18 6.99
C ARG A 40 13.37 -7.48 5.70
N VAL A 41 12.43 -6.73 5.15
CA VAL A 41 12.63 -5.93 3.95
C VAL A 41 12.52 -4.45 4.31
N ASP A 42 13.59 -3.70 4.05
CA ASP A 42 13.62 -2.25 4.27
C ASP A 42 12.91 -1.50 3.14
N LEU A 43 11.77 -0.88 3.43
CA LEU A 43 11.00 -0.09 2.48
C LEU A 43 11.30 1.42 2.54
N ARG A 44 12.24 1.88 3.38
CA ARG A 44 12.53 3.33 3.54
C ARG A 44 12.85 4.03 2.22
N ARG A 45 13.60 3.36 1.33
CA ARG A 45 13.93 3.91 0.01
C ARG A 45 12.68 4.05 -0.88
N LEU A 46 11.83 3.02 -0.88
CA LEU A 46 10.57 3.04 -1.61
C LEU A 46 9.65 4.14 -1.07
N PHE A 47 9.53 4.22 0.25
CA PHE A 47 8.77 5.27 0.92
C PHE A 47 9.28 6.67 0.57
N HIS A 48 10.60 6.88 0.57
CA HIS A 48 11.18 8.17 0.19
C HIS A 48 10.78 8.56 -1.24
N ILE A 49 10.87 7.64 -2.20
CA ILE A 49 10.47 7.89 -3.60
C ILE A 49 8.98 8.25 -3.66
N HIS A 50 8.12 7.46 -3.00
CA HIS A 50 6.69 7.72 -2.93
C HIS A 50 6.40 9.12 -2.36
N ARG A 51 7.02 9.46 -1.23
CA ARG A 51 6.85 10.75 -0.56
C ARG A 51 7.29 11.93 -1.43
N VAL A 52 8.42 11.80 -2.14
CA VAL A 52 8.90 12.84 -3.06
C VAL A 52 7.90 13.07 -4.20
N TYR A 53 7.34 11.99 -4.77
CA TYR A 53 6.32 12.08 -5.82
C TYR A 53 5.04 12.74 -5.31
N GLU A 54 4.58 12.34 -4.12
CA GLU A 54 3.40 12.89 -3.48
C GLU A 54 3.53 14.42 -3.28
N LEU A 55 4.65 14.87 -2.72
CA LEU A 55 4.92 16.30 -2.50
C LEU A 55 4.98 17.08 -3.81
N LYS A 56 5.61 16.53 -4.85
CA LYS A 56 5.63 17.14 -6.19
C LYS A 56 4.21 17.30 -6.74
N ARG A 57 3.37 16.27 -6.61
CA ARG A 57 1.98 16.30 -7.06
C ARG A 57 1.14 17.32 -6.28
N ARG A 58 1.22 17.35 -4.95
CA ARG A 58 0.51 18.33 -4.11
C ARG A 58 0.84 19.77 -4.55
N ARG A 59 2.12 20.06 -4.82
CA ARG A 59 2.57 21.37 -5.33
C ARG A 59 2.06 21.70 -6.73
N LEU A 60 1.94 20.70 -7.62
CA LEU A 60 1.36 20.89 -8.95
C LEU A 60 -0.14 21.15 -8.85
N GLN A 61 -0.84 20.39 -8.02
CA GLN A 61 -2.29 20.51 -7.85
C GLN A 61 -2.70 21.86 -7.26
N SER A 62 -1.94 22.39 -6.30
CA SER A 62 -2.21 23.74 -5.75
C SER A 62 -2.03 24.86 -6.77
N LYS A 63 -1.17 24.67 -7.77
CA LYS A 63 -0.91 25.65 -8.84
C LYS A 63 -1.80 25.46 -10.06
N ALA A 64 -2.30 24.25 -10.31
CA ALA A 64 -3.09 23.92 -11.50
C ALA A 64 -4.44 24.66 -11.58
N SER A 65 -4.97 25.13 -10.44
CA SER A 65 -6.15 26.00 -10.40
C SER A 65 -5.89 27.38 -11.02
N ARG A 66 -4.68 27.92 -10.84
CA ARG A 66 -4.27 29.25 -11.33
C ARG A 66 -3.48 29.19 -12.65
N LYS A 67 -2.96 28.02 -13.02
CA LYS A 67 -2.15 27.81 -14.22
C LYS A 67 -2.65 26.57 -14.99
N PRO A 68 -3.56 26.75 -15.96
CA PRO A 68 -4.14 25.66 -16.74
C PRO A 68 -3.12 24.79 -17.47
N SER A 69 -1.99 25.36 -17.91
CA SER A 69 -0.89 24.61 -18.56
C SER A 69 -0.31 23.48 -17.69
N LEU A 70 -0.42 23.58 -16.37
CA LEU A 70 0.03 22.54 -15.44
C LEU A 70 -0.93 21.35 -15.34
N ARG A 71 -2.18 21.46 -15.83
CA ARG A 71 -3.15 20.34 -15.81
C ARG A 71 -2.64 19.14 -16.60
N ARG A 72 -2.01 19.36 -17.75
CA ARG A 72 -1.41 18.28 -18.57
C ARG A 72 -0.30 17.54 -17.82
N VAL A 73 0.49 18.27 -17.01
CA VAL A 73 1.53 17.68 -16.16
C VAL A 73 0.90 16.91 -15.01
N LEU A 74 -0.14 17.45 -14.37
CA LEU A 74 -0.88 16.78 -13.30
C LEU A 74 -1.50 15.47 -13.79
N GLU A 75 -2.13 15.46 -14.97
CA GLU A 75 -2.68 14.25 -15.60
C GLU A 75 -1.62 13.18 -15.89
N LYS A 76 -0.41 13.58 -16.30
CA LYS A 76 0.72 12.65 -16.48
C LYS A 76 1.10 11.98 -15.17
N TYR A 77 1.11 12.72 -14.05
CA TYR A 77 1.40 12.15 -12.73
C TYR A 77 0.25 11.27 -12.22
N SER A 78 -1.00 11.70 -12.38
CA SER A 78 -2.17 10.88 -12.00
C SER A 78 -2.23 9.55 -12.74
N ARG A 79 -1.82 9.52 -14.02
CA ARG A 79 -1.75 8.28 -14.82
C ARG A 79 -0.66 7.29 -14.36
N ARG A 80 0.35 7.74 -13.63
CA ARG A 80 1.45 6.88 -13.13
C ARG A 80 1.16 6.25 -11.77
N GLU A 81 0.09 6.70 -11.11
CA GLU A 81 -0.31 6.26 -9.77
C GLU A 81 -1.45 5.22 -9.82
N ARG A 82 -2.12 5.09 -10.97
CA ARG A 82 -3.00 3.96 -11.31
C ARG A 82 -2.18 2.79 -11.81
#